data_AF-A0A2U2DWH1-F1
#
_entry.id   AF-A0A2U2DWH1-F1
#
_cell.length_a   1.000
_cell.length_b   1.000
_cell.length_c   1.000
_cell.angle_alpha   90.00
_cell.angle_beta   90.00
_cell.angle_gamma   90.00
#
_symmetry.space_group_name_H-M   'P 1'
#
loop_
_entity.id
_entity.type
_entity.pdbx_description
1 polymer ?
#
loop_
_entity_poly.entity_id
_entity_poly.type
_entity_poly.pdbx_seq_one_letter_code
_entity_poly.pdbx_strand_id
1 'polypeptide(L)'
;MADIISGDQLRAIAKGKVNESNMTSVLIALNTYGARYGLDRPHRLAQFLAQIMHESGSFRYDREIWGPTPAQDRYDVRTDLGNTPARDGDGKKYAGRGPLQVTGKANVAEFYNWCVRTIGGAVPNFVSNPDLINTDPWEGLSALWYWDTRKLNSWADQGDIETVTKRVNGGKNGLPDRIDYYGRAALVLLGYKADTVEAFQVAAQRNGQYKGAVDGDVGPKTRAALHLALVALSDAAIASPKVKAAPVVEETAVAVVPDAIDKPTSKTFGFWDRILSIGGVIGMGGFSFLSDWRSVVAIGAVVVVLLIVGLVLHDRLISTARKIKAAVEGGAR
;
A
#
# COMPACT_ATOMS: atom_id res chain seq x y z
N MET A 1 -17.11 -22.26 3.55
CA MET A 1 -15.64 -22.40 3.56
C MET A 1 -15.13 -21.66 4.78
N ALA A 2 -13.99 -22.05 5.34
CA ALA A 2 -13.35 -21.23 6.37
C ALA A 2 -12.91 -19.90 5.76
N ASP A 3 -12.97 -18.82 6.55
CA ASP A 3 -12.49 -17.51 6.14
C ASP A 3 -10.97 -17.55 5.86
N ILE A 4 -10.52 -16.80 4.84
CA ILE A 4 -9.10 -16.67 4.50
C ILE A 4 -8.37 -15.89 5.59
N ILE A 5 -9.02 -14.88 6.16
CA ILE A 5 -8.48 -14.04 7.24
C ILE A 5 -9.62 -13.51 8.10
N SER A 6 -9.39 -13.37 9.41
CA SER A 6 -10.34 -12.72 10.31
C SER A 6 -10.16 -11.20 10.36
N GLY A 7 -11.22 -10.48 10.75
CA GLY A 7 -11.11 -9.03 11.00
C GLY A 7 -10.09 -8.68 12.09
N ASP A 8 -9.93 -9.54 13.10
CA ASP A 8 -8.94 -9.34 14.16
C ASP A 8 -7.50 -9.51 13.66
N GLN A 9 -7.26 -10.47 12.76
CA GLN A 9 -5.96 -10.60 12.10
C GLN A 9 -5.65 -9.37 11.25
N LEU A 10 -6.60 -8.87 10.44
CA LEU A 10 -6.40 -7.64 9.67
C LEU A 10 -6.09 -6.44 10.57
N ARG A 11 -6.83 -6.29 11.68
CA ARG A 11 -6.61 -5.20 12.63
C ARG A 11 -5.25 -5.32 13.33
N ALA A 12 -4.78 -6.53 13.64
CA ALA A 12 -3.48 -6.75 14.25
C ALA A 12 -2.31 -6.38 13.33
N ILE A 13 -2.47 -6.54 12.01
CA ILE A 13 -1.43 -6.20 11.02
C ILE A 13 -1.28 -4.68 10.88
N ALA A 14 -2.38 -3.92 10.98
CA ALA A 14 -2.36 -2.46 10.90
C ALA A 14 -1.39 -1.83 11.92
N LYS A 15 -0.77 -0.70 11.55
CA LYS A 15 0.16 0.06 12.43
C LYS A 15 -0.54 1.09 13.31
N GLY A 16 -1.86 1.21 13.20
CA GLY A 16 -2.64 2.12 14.02
C GLY A 16 -4.12 1.99 13.73
N LYS A 17 -4.91 2.96 14.19
CA LYS A 17 -6.36 2.97 14.01
C LYS A 17 -6.74 2.85 12.53
N VAL A 18 -7.57 1.87 12.23
CA VAL A 18 -8.16 1.61 10.90
C VAL A 18 -9.47 2.39 10.73
N ASN A 19 -9.88 2.61 9.48
CA ASN A 19 -11.29 2.86 9.19
C ASN A 19 -11.99 1.50 9.05
N GLU A 20 -12.98 1.22 9.91
CA GLU A 20 -13.65 -0.08 9.95
C GLU A 20 -14.42 -0.37 8.66
N SER A 21 -14.99 0.64 7.98
CA SER A 21 -15.67 0.45 6.70
C SER A 21 -14.68 -0.02 5.63
N ASN A 22 -13.60 0.73 5.43
CA ASN A 22 -12.59 0.42 4.40
C ASN A 22 -11.94 -0.96 4.65
N MET A 23 -11.65 -1.29 5.92
CA MET A 23 -11.12 -2.61 6.28
C MET A 23 -12.14 -3.71 6.01
N THR A 24 -13.42 -3.48 6.34
CA THR A 24 -14.51 -4.43 6.10
C THR A 24 -14.67 -4.71 4.61
N SER A 25 -14.55 -3.71 3.75
CA SER A 25 -14.64 -3.91 2.30
C SER A 25 -13.58 -4.87 1.78
N VAL A 26 -12.34 -4.74 2.26
CA VAL A 26 -11.23 -5.65 1.91
C VAL A 26 -11.45 -7.05 2.50
N LEU A 27 -11.94 -7.15 3.74
CA LEU A 27 -12.26 -8.41 4.41
C LEU A 27 -13.33 -9.19 3.64
N ILE A 28 -14.44 -8.53 3.29
CA ILE A 28 -15.54 -9.14 2.51
C ILE A 28 -15.01 -9.66 1.19
N ALA A 29 -14.25 -8.86 0.44
CA ALA A 29 -13.76 -9.27 -0.86
C ALA A 29 -12.74 -10.42 -0.77
N LEU A 30 -11.83 -10.40 0.21
CA LEU A 30 -10.90 -11.50 0.46
C LEU A 30 -11.64 -12.79 0.80
N ASN A 31 -12.51 -12.79 1.81
CA ASN A 31 -13.17 -14.01 2.26
C ASN A 31 -14.19 -14.55 1.23
N THR A 32 -14.76 -13.68 0.39
CA THR A 32 -15.71 -14.10 -0.65
C THR A 32 -15.02 -14.57 -1.94
N TYR A 33 -13.95 -13.89 -2.36
CA TYR A 33 -13.36 -14.08 -3.69
C TYR A 33 -11.88 -14.42 -3.71
N GLY A 34 -11.14 -14.20 -2.62
CA GLY A 34 -9.68 -14.30 -2.57
C GLY A 34 -9.12 -15.65 -3.02
N ALA A 35 -9.79 -16.75 -2.69
CA ALA A 35 -9.39 -18.10 -3.10
C ALA A 35 -9.35 -18.27 -4.63
N ARG A 36 -10.28 -17.62 -5.37
CA ARG A 36 -10.30 -17.66 -6.85
C ARG A 36 -9.03 -17.05 -7.45
N TYR A 37 -8.36 -16.17 -6.70
CA TYR A 37 -7.14 -15.49 -7.09
C TYR A 37 -5.90 -16.05 -6.37
N GLY A 38 -6.04 -17.18 -5.67
CA GLY A 38 -4.95 -17.85 -4.97
C GLY A 38 -4.45 -17.12 -3.72
N LEU A 39 -5.24 -16.20 -3.16
CA LEU A 39 -4.93 -15.46 -1.93
C LEU A 39 -5.35 -16.23 -0.66
N ASP A 40 -5.88 -17.44 -0.81
CA ASP A 40 -6.03 -18.43 0.25
C ASP A 40 -4.68 -19.07 0.66
N ARG A 41 -3.62 -18.86 -0.13
CA ARG A 41 -2.25 -19.24 0.23
C ARG A 41 -1.60 -18.15 1.12
N PRO A 42 -1.18 -18.46 2.36
CA PRO A 42 -0.71 -17.43 3.29
C PRO A 42 0.50 -16.62 2.81
N HIS A 43 1.42 -17.22 2.05
CA HIS A 43 2.60 -16.51 1.53
C HIS A 43 2.23 -15.45 0.47
N ARG A 44 1.20 -15.72 -0.34
CA ARG A 44 0.66 -14.73 -1.28
C ARG A 44 -0.15 -13.67 -0.56
N LEU A 45 -0.98 -14.08 0.41
CA LEU A 45 -1.79 -13.17 1.21
C LEU A 45 -0.93 -12.15 1.96
N ALA A 46 0.19 -12.58 2.58
CA ALA A 46 1.10 -11.68 3.28
C ALA A 46 1.66 -10.58 2.35
N GLN A 47 2.05 -10.94 1.13
CA GLN A 47 2.55 -10.00 0.13
C GLN A 47 1.46 -9.03 -0.35
N PHE A 48 0.25 -9.54 -0.59
CA PHE A 48 -0.91 -8.73 -0.98
C PHE A 48 -1.28 -7.71 0.11
N LEU A 49 -1.39 -8.16 1.36
CA LEU A 49 -1.72 -7.31 2.50
C LEU A 49 -0.66 -6.24 2.73
N ALA A 50 0.63 -6.56 2.53
CA ALA A 50 1.70 -5.58 2.67
C ALA A 50 1.53 -4.36 1.72
N GLN A 51 1.11 -4.62 0.48
CA GLN A 51 0.85 -3.56 -0.50
C GLN A 51 -0.38 -2.75 -0.11
N ILE A 52 -1.50 -3.42 0.21
CA ILE A 52 -2.74 -2.74 0.59
C ILE A 52 -2.55 -1.87 1.83
N MET A 53 -1.89 -2.38 2.85
CA MET A 53 -1.65 -1.65 4.10
C MET A 53 -0.82 -0.39 3.85
N HIS A 54 0.17 -0.47 2.95
CA HIS A 54 0.96 0.70 2.59
C HIS A 54 0.15 1.74 1.81
N GLU A 55 -0.54 1.31 0.74
CA GLU A 55 -1.27 2.23 -0.16
C GLU A 55 -2.48 2.89 0.48
N SER A 56 -3.18 2.17 1.38
CA SER A 56 -4.36 2.69 2.08
C SER A 56 -4.02 3.35 3.43
N GLY A 57 -2.75 3.34 3.84
CA GLY A 57 -2.31 3.80 5.16
C GLY A 57 -2.97 3.01 6.31
N SER A 58 -2.89 1.67 6.27
CA SER A 58 -3.61 0.75 7.17
C SER A 58 -5.14 0.95 7.11
N PHE A 59 -5.70 0.91 5.90
CA PHE A 59 -7.14 1.08 5.63
C PHE A 59 -7.72 2.44 6.03
N ARG A 60 -6.91 3.45 6.30
CA ARG A 60 -7.40 4.79 6.67
C ARG A 60 -8.03 5.52 5.49
N TYR A 61 -7.55 5.24 4.28
CA TYR A 61 -7.93 5.97 3.08
C TYR A 61 -8.40 5.00 1.99
N ASP A 62 -9.57 5.30 1.44
CA ASP A 62 -10.20 4.62 0.29
C ASP A 62 -10.40 5.59 -0.88
N ARG A 63 -10.06 6.87 -0.70
CA ARG A 63 -10.20 7.94 -1.68
C ARG A 63 -8.97 8.82 -1.65
N GLU A 64 -8.62 9.32 -2.83
CA GLU A 64 -7.62 10.38 -2.95
C GLU A 64 -8.11 11.64 -2.22
N ILE A 65 -7.27 12.21 -1.38
CA ILE A 65 -7.54 13.51 -0.75
C ILE A 65 -7.45 14.58 -1.85
N TRP A 66 -8.60 15.03 -2.33
CA TRP A 66 -8.69 16.00 -3.42
C TRP A 66 -8.72 17.44 -2.90
N GLY A 67 -7.77 18.27 -3.35
CA GLY A 67 -7.74 19.72 -3.13
C GLY A 67 -7.35 20.48 -4.40
N PRO A 68 -7.42 21.82 -4.44
CA PRO A 68 -6.85 22.55 -5.56
C PRO A 68 -5.32 22.52 -5.43
N THR A 69 -4.68 21.60 -6.15
CA THR A 69 -3.21 21.50 -6.18
C THR A 69 -2.74 21.53 -7.63
N PRO A 70 -1.57 22.14 -7.93
CA PRO A 70 -1.05 22.15 -9.30
C PRO A 70 -0.85 20.75 -9.89
N ALA A 71 -0.65 19.74 -9.04
CA ALA A 71 -0.57 18.35 -9.46
C ALA A 71 -1.95 17.82 -9.90
N GLN A 72 -2.98 17.98 -9.06
CA GLN A 72 -4.34 17.52 -9.33
C GLN A 72 -4.97 18.25 -10.52
N ASP A 73 -4.64 19.54 -10.73
CA ASP A 73 -5.07 20.29 -11.91
C ASP A 73 -4.57 19.71 -13.24
N ARG A 74 -3.45 18.97 -13.23
CA ARG A 74 -2.94 18.31 -14.43
C ARG A 74 -3.64 17.01 -14.74
N TYR A 75 -4.34 16.39 -13.78
CA TYR A 75 -5.02 15.10 -13.99
C TYR A 75 -6.13 15.22 -15.03
N ASP A 76 -6.77 16.38 -15.11
CA ASP A 76 -7.94 16.59 -15.97
C ASP A 76 -7.67 16.24 -17.43
N VAL A 77 -6.47 16.55 -17.91
CA VAL A 77 -6.06 16.36 -19.31
C VAL A 77 -5.11 15.19 -19.53
N ARG A 78 -5.00 14.26 -18.57
CA ARG A 78 -4.13 13.07 -18.67
C ARG A 78 -4.77 12.01 -19.57
N THR A 79 -4.57 12.16 -20.88
CA THR A 79 -5.08 11.23 -21.90
C THR A 79 -4.50 9.81 -21.78
N ASP A 80 -3.29 9.67 -21.22
CA ASP A 80 -2.70 8.37 -20.89
C ASP A 80 -3.44 7.62 -19.76
N LEU A 81 -4.25 8.33 -18.97
CA LEU A 81 -5.18 7.75 -17.99
C LEU A 81 -6.60 7.59 -18.54
N GLY A 82 -6.81 7.88 -19.83
CA GLY A 82 -8.10 7.84 -20.51
C GLY A 82 -8.99 9.07 -20.29
N ASN A 83 -8.50 10.11 -19.62
CA ASN A 83 -9.23 11.37 -19.46
C ASN A 83 -9.27 12.14 -20.79
N THR A 84 -10.23 13.03 -20.98
CA THR A 84 -10.30 13.85 -22.20
C THR A 84 -9.14 14.86 -22.26
N PRO A 85 -8.74 15.34 -23.45
CA PRO A 85 -7.77 16.44 -23.54
C PRO A 85 -8.36 17.80 -23.13
N ALA A 86 -9.67 17.87 -22.87
CA ALA A 86 -10.36 19.07 -22.41
C ALA A 86 -10.35 19.14 -20.88
N ARG A 87 -10.45 20.35 -20.33
CA ARG A 87 -10.62 20.54 -18.88
C ARG A 87 -12.09 20.45 -18.50
N ASP A 88 -12.63 19.24 -18.49
CA ASP A 88 -14.05 18.94 -18.26
C ASP A 88 -14.35 18.36 -16.87
N GLY A 89 -13.34 18.26 -15.99
CA GLY A 89 -13.47 17.71 -14.65
C GLY A 89 -13.22 16.20 -14.55
N ASP A 90 -12.82 15.52 -15.64
CA ASP A 90 -12.41 14.10 -15.64
C ASP A 90 -11.35 13.79 -14.57
N GLY A 91 -10.42 14.71 -14.29
CA GLY A 91 -9.38 14.53 -13.28
C GLY A 91 -9.98 14.30 -11.90
N LYS A 92 -10.88 15.18 -11.47
CA LYS A 92 -11.58 15.05 -10.19
C LYS A 92 -12.57 13.88 -10.23
N LYS A 93 -13.30 13.75 -11.33
CA LYS A 93 -14.30 12.68 -11.51
C LYS A 93 -13.67 11.30 -11.34
N TYR A 94 -12.49 11.06 -11.90
CA TYR A 94 -11.77 9.79 -11.82
C TYR A 94 -10.53 9.84 -10.91
N ALA A 95 -10.56 10.67 -9.85
CA ALA A 95 -9.63 10.59 -8.72
C ALA A 95 -9.52 9.17 -8.13
N GLY A 96 -8.48 8.87 -7.35
CA GLY A 96 -8.26 7.52 -6.84
C GLY A 96 -9.39 6.99 -5.93
N ARG A 97 -9.88 5.76 -6.21
CA ARG A 97 -10.79 4.98 -5.35
C ARG A 97 -10.20 3.64 -4.89
N GLY A 98 -10.66 3.16 -3.74
CA GLY A 98 -10.28 1.88 -3.15
C GLY A 98 -8.86 1.86 -2.56
N PRO A 99 -8.48 0.72 -1.97
CA PRO A 99 -7.24 0.56 -1.21
C PRO A 99 -5.95 0.65 -2.05
N LEU A 100 -6.04 0.41 -3.37
CA LEU A 100 -4.91 0.53 -4.31
C LEU A 100 -5.11 1.70 -5.31
N GLN A 101 -6.05 2.62 -5.03
CA GLN A 101 -6.24 3.88 -5.77
C GLN A 101 -6.45 3.72 -7.28
N VAL A 102 -7.57 3.09 -7.68
CA VAL A 102 -8.03 3.06 -9.08
C VAL A 102 -8.23 4.50 -9.57
N THR A 103 -7.33 4.98 -10.42
CA THR A 103 -7.25 6.39 -10.86
C THR A 103 -7.35 6.48 -12.37
N GLY A 104 -8.16 7.40 -12.89
CA GLY A 104 -8.30 7.66 -14.32
C GLY A 104 -9.40 6.84 -14.99
N LYS A 105 -10.03 7.43 -16.01
CA LYS A 105 -11.19 6.85 -16.71
C LYS A 105 -10.89 5.47 -17.32
N ALA A 106 -9.71 5.29 -17.90
CA ALA A 106 -9.31 4.02 -18.52
C ALA A 106 -9.25 2.90 -17.47
N ASN A 107 -8.59 3.14 -16.33
CA ASN A 107 -8.48 2.15 -15.26
C ASN A 107 -9.86 1.82 -14.64
N VAL A 108 -10.73 2.82 -14.49
CA VAL A 108 -12.11 2.61 -14.03
C VAL A 108 -12.89 1.72 -15.01
N ALA A 109 -12.73 1.95 -16.32
CA ALA A 109 -13.36 1.11 -17.35
C ALA A 109 -12.79 -0.31 -17.38
N GLU A 110 -11.48 -0.47 -17.22
CA GLU A 110 -10.84 -1.78 -17.14
C GLU A 110 -11.30 -2.58 -15.92
N PHE A 111 -11.41 -1.92 -14.76
CA PHE A 111 -11.95 -2.54 -13.54
C PHE A 111 -13.40 -2.97 -13.73
N TYR A 112 -14.24 -2.08 -14.28
CA TYR A 112 -15.64 -2.40 -14.61
C TYR A 112 -15.73 -3.64 -15.51
N ASN A 113 -14.99 -3.65 -16.61
CA ASN A 113 -15.00 -4.75 -17.57
C ASN A 113 -14.49 -6.06 -16.95
N TRP A 114 -13.50 -6.00 -16.05
CA TRP A 114 -13.05 -7.16 -15.30
C TRP A 114 -14.14 -7.70 -14.37
N CYS A 115 -14.81 -6.84 -13.60
CA CYS A 115 -15.92 -7.25 -12.73
C CYS A 115 -17.06 -7.91 -13.52
N VAL A 116 -17.43 -7.35 -14.67
CA VAL A 116 -18.47 -7.94 -15.54
C VAL A 116 -18.08 -9.35 -15.99
N ARG A 117 -16.81 -9.57 -16.34
CA ARG A 117 -16.32 -10.88 -16.79
C ARG A 117 -16.16 -11.89 -15.65
N THR A 118 -15.68 -11.48 -14.47
CA THR A 118 -15.23 -12.41 -13.41
C THR A 118 -16.25 -12.62 -12.29
N ILE A 119 -17.06 -11.61 -12.01
CA ILE A 119 -18.07 -11.64 -10.95
C ILE A 119 -19.45 -11.93 -11.54
N GLY A 120 -19.74 -11.35 -12.72
CA GLY A 120 -21.06 -11.44 -13.34
C GLY A 120 -22.12 -10.64 -12.56
N GLY A 121 -23.39 -10.78 -12.97
CA GLY A 121 -24.51 -10.10 -12.34
C GLY A 121 -24.58 -8.58 -12.63
N ALA A 122 -25.32 -7.85 -11.78
CA ALA A 122 -25.53 -6.41 -11.93
C ALA A 122 -24.33 -5.62 -11.38
N VAL A 123 -23.25 -5.54 -12.17
CA VAL A 123 -22.10 -4.68 -11.86
C VAL A 123 -22.50 -3.21 -12.11
N PRO A 124 -22.35 -2.31 -11.12
CA PRO A 124 -22.66 -0.90 -11.31
C PRO A 124 -21.71 -0.27 -12.34
N ASN A 125 -22.22 0.66 -13.14
CA ASN A 125 -21.41 1.34 -14.14
C ASN A 125 -20.48 2.40 -13.49
N PHE A 126 -19.29 1.95 -13.09
CA PHE A 126 -18.26 2.79 -12.48
C PHE A 126 -17.78 3.92 -13.41
N VAL A 127 -17.84 3.74 -14.73
CA VAL A 127 -17.43 4.80 -15.67
C VAL A 127 -18.38 5.99 -15.59
N SER A 128 -19.69 5.73 -15.46
CA SER A 128 -20.67 6.79 -15.25
C SER A 128 -20.57 7.41 -13.85
N ASN A 129 -20.40 6.57 -12.81
CA ASN A 129 -20.34 6.98 -11.42
C ASN A 129 -19.19 6.25 -10.68
N PRO A 130 -17.97 6.82 -10.68
CA PRO A 130 -16.80 6.17 -10.08
C PRO A 130 -16.87 5.97 -8.56
N ASP A 131 -17.73 6.72 -7.86
CA ASP A 131 -17.88 6.58 -6.39
C ASP A 131 -18.50 5.23 -5.99
N LEU A 132 -19.17 4.55 -6.92
CA LEU A 132 -19.68 3.19 -6.69
C LEU A 132 -18.55 2.17 -6.50
N ILE A 133 -17.30 2.50 -6.86
CA ILE A 133 -16.13 1.66 -6.52
C ILE A 133 -15.96 1.56 -5.00
N ASN A 134 -16.27 2.60 -4.22
CA ASN A 134 -16.17 2.59 -2.75
C ASN A 134 -17.42 1.99 -2.07
N THR A 135 -18.12 1.07 -2.74
CA THR A 135 -19.24 0.34 -2.16
C THR A 135 -18.94 -1.15 -2.20
N ASP A 136 -19.50 -1.91 -1.26
CA ASP A 136 -19.25 -3.34 -1.20
C ASP A 136 -20.01 -4.12 -2.29
N PRO A 137 -19.41 -5.17 -2.87
CA PRO A 137 -18.05 -5.69 -2.62
C PRO A 137 -16.95 -5.05 -3.50
N TRP A 138 -17.27 -4.01 -4.25
CA TRP A 138 -16.43 -3.46 -5.33
C TRP A 138 -15.14 -2.84 -4.82
N GLU A 139 -15.16 -2.22 -3.64
CA GLU A 139 -13.99 -1.56 -3.08
C GLU A 139 -12.87 -2.58 -2.82
N GLY A 140 -13.17 -3.66 -2.11
CA GLY A 140 -12.20 -4.74 -1.90
C GLY A 140 -11.83 -5.47 -3.20
N LEU A 141 -12.80 -5.68 -4.11
CA LEU A 141 -12.56 -6.28 -5.42
C LEU A 141 -11.60 -5.47 -6.29
N SER A 142 -11.55 -4.15 -6.14
CA SER A 142 -10.58 -3.31 -6.86
C SER A 142 -9.13 -3.73 -6.55
N ALA A 143 -8.86 -4.20 -5.33
CA ALA A 143 -7.54 -4.68 -4.96
C ALA A 143 -7.22 -6.05 -5.57
N LEU A 144 -8.20 -6.95 -5.59
CA LEU A 144 -8.09 -8.27 -6.23
C LEU A 144 -7.90 -8.14 -7.74
N TRP A 145 -8.65 -7.25 -8.39
CA TRP A 145 -8.49 -6.90 -9.80
C TRP A 145 -7.06 -6.46 -10.11
N TYR A 146 -6.54 -5.52 -9.32
CA TYR A 146 -5.22 -4.98 -9.52
C TYR A 146 -4.15 -6.09 -9.40
N TRP A 147 -4.30 -6.95 -8.41
CA TRP A 147 -3.40 -8.08 -8.14
C TRP A 147 -3.41 -9.13 -9.26
N ASP A 148 -4.60 -9.56 -9.69
CA ASP A 148 -4.79 -10.57 -10.74
C ASP A 148 -4.29 -10.06 -12.10
N THR A 149 -4.71 -8.87 -12.51
CA THR A 149 -4.39 -8.34 -13.84
C THR A 149 -2.90 -8.08 -14.03
N ARG A 150 -2.16 -7.80 -12.95
CA ARG A 150 -0.69 -7.64 -12.98
C ARG A 150 0.08 -8.93 -12.72
N LYS A 151 -0.62 -10.05 -12.56
CA LYS A 151 -0.07 -11.40 -12.38
C LYS A 151 0.96 -11.43 -11.24
N LEU A 152 0.58 -10.86 -10.09
CA LEU A 152 1.51 -10.68 -8.96
C LEU A 152 1.77 -11.96 -8.17
N ASN A 153 0.92 -12.99 -8.32
CA ASN A 153 1.11 -14.29 -7.66
C ASN A 153 2.49 -14.91 -7.93
N SER A 154 3.00 -14.85 -9.17
CA SER A 154 4.29 -15.48 -9.50
C SER A 154 5.46 -14.87 -8.73
N TRP A 155 5.39 -13.57 -8.43
CA TRP A 155 6.42 -12.86 -7.65
C TRP A 155 6.22 -13.09 -6.16
N ALA A 156 4.97 -13.16 -5.70
CA ALA A 156 4.65 -13.51 -4.33
C ALA A 156 5.05 -14.96 -3.99
N ASP A 157 4.92 -15.89 -4.93
CA ASP A 157 5.42 -17.28 -4.83
C ASP A 157 6.93 -17.36 -4.66
N GLN A 158 7.67 -16.36 -5.15
CA GLN A 158 9.13 -16.26 -4.99
C GLN A 158 9.54 -15.46 -3.76
N GLY A 159 8.59 -14.89 -3.01
CA GLY A 159 8.87 -13.96 -1.91
C GLY A 159 9.45 -12.61 -2.36
N ASP A 160 9.34 -12.25 -3.64
CA ASP A 160 9.96 -11.07 -4.26
C ASP A 160 9.09 -9.81 -4.07
N ILE A 161 9.08 -9.28 -2.84
CA ILE A 161 8.36 -8.05 -2.50
C ILE A 161 8.91 -6.84 -3.26
N GLU A 162 10.19 -6.85 -3.65
CA GLU A 162 10.81 -5.80 -4.43
C GLU A 162 10.16 -5.66 -5.81
N THR A 163 9.93 -6.77 -6.52
CA THR A 163 9.26 -6.77 -7.82
C THR A 163 7.76 -6.54 -7.69
N VAL A 164 7.10 -7.10 -6.66
CA VAL A 164 5.70 -6.77 -6.36
C VAL A 164 5.53 -5.27 -6.17
N THR A 165 6.38 -4.65 -5.35
CA THR A 165 6.36 -3.20 -5.09
C THR A 165 6.57 -2.40 -6.36
N LYS A 166 7.57 -2.77 -7.19
CA LYS A 166 7.79 -2.12 -8.49
C LYS A 166 6.58 -2.18 -9.41
N ARG A 167 5.86 -3.30 -9.44
CA ARG A 167 4.68 -3.46 -10.30
C ARG A 167 3.45 -2.70 -9.78
N VAL A 168 3.33 -2.53 -8.46
CA VAL A 168 2.25 -1.74 -7.84
C VAL A 168 2.52 -0.24 -7.99
N ASN A 169 3.75 0.18 -7.69
CA ASN A 169 4.10 1.58 -7.53
C ASN A 169 4.89 2.17 -8.71
N GLY A 170 5.20 1.40 -9.75
CA GLY A 170 6.08 1.85 -10.84
C GLY A 170 7.55 2.08 -10.42
N GLY A 171 7.92 1.69 -9.19
CA GLY A 171 9.21 1.94 -8.57
C GLY A 171 9.29 1.34 -7.16
N LYS A 172 10.37 1.63 -6.42
CA LYS A 172 10.60 1.09 -5.06
C LYS A 172 10.19 2.04 -3.92
N ASN A 173 9.40 3.09 -4.21
CA ASN A 173 9.01 4.05 -3.18
C ASN A 173 8.14 3.35 -2.10
N GLY A 174 8.43 3.66 -0.84
CA GLY A 174 7.80 3.02 0.31
C GLY A 174 8.23 1.56 0.57
N LEU A 175 9.22 1.00 -0.14
CA LEU A 175 9.64 -0.39 0.03
C LEU A 175 9.97 -0.78 1.50
N PRO A 176 10.69 0.04 2.30
CA PRO A 176 10.94 -0.30 3.71
C PRO A 176 9.65 -0.49 4.51
N ASP A 177 8.66 0.37 4.29
CA ASP A 177 7.36 0.30 4.99
C ASP A 177 6.55 -0.93 4.56
N ARG A 178 6.62 -1.29 3.26
CA ARG A 178 6.01 -2.52 2.73
C ARG A 178 6.69 -3.77 3.29
N ILE A 179 8.01 -3.76 3.46
CA ILE A 179 8.75 -4.86 4.09
C ILE A 179 8.31 -5.05 5.55
N ASP A 180 8.14 -3.96 6.29
CA ASP A 180 7.65 -4.03 7.66
C ASP A 180 6.20 -4.56 7.70
N TYR A 181 5.29 -4.06 6.85
CA TYR A 181 3.94 -4.64 6.75
C TYR A 181 3.93 -6.11 6.34
N TYR A 182 4.84 -6.54 5.46
CA TYR A 182 5.00 -7.96 5.14
C TYR A 182 5.40 -8.78 6.36
N GLY A 183 6.37 -8.29 7.16
CA GLY A 183 6.76 -8.94 8.42
C GLY A 183 5.59 -9.07 9.39
N ARG A 184 4.85 -7.97 9.60
CA ARG A 184 3.64 -7.95 10.44
C ARG A 184 2.58 -8.94 9.96
N ALA A 185 2.29 -8.95 8.66
CA ALA A 185 1.32 -9.85 8.05
C ALA A 185 1.75 -11.31 8.18
N ALA A 186 2.99 -11.62 7.88
CA ALA A 186 3.53 -12.96 8.00
C ALA A 186 3.46 -13.50 9.43
N LEU A 187 3.85 -12.67 10.42
CA LEU A 187 3.78 -13.03 11.83
C LEU A 187 2.35 -13.35 12.27
N VAL A 188 1.39 -12.47 11.96
CA VAL A 188 -0.02 -12.67 12.33
C VAL A 188 -0.60 -13.93 11.68
N LEU A 189 -0.29 -14.20 10.42
CA LEU A 189 -0.72 -15.42 9.72
C LEU A 189 -0.08 -16.69 10.29
N LEU A 190 1.13 -16.59 10.85
CA LEU A 190 1.81 -17.67 11.56
C LEU A 190 1.37 -17.80 13.03
N GLY A 191 0.43 -16.98 13.50
CA GLY A 191 -0.09 -17.00 14.87
C GLY A 191 0.75 -16.23 15.90
N TYR A 192 1.73 -15.44 15.45
CA TYR A 192 2.51 -14.54 16.29
C TYR A 192 1.83 -13.16 16.42
N LYS A 193 2.29 -12.36 17.39
CA LYS A 193 1.96 -10.93 17.43
C LYS A 193 2.74 -10.20 16.33
N ALA A 194 2.13 -9.17 15.73
CA ALA A 194 2.67 -8.45 14.58
C ALA A 194 4.05 -7.80 14.81
N ASP A 195 4.43 -7.55 16.06
CA ASP A 195 5.67 -6.88 16.49
C ASP A 195 6.70 -7.84 17.11
N THR A 196 6.51 -9.15 16.97
CA THR A 196 7.36 -10.17 17.62
C THR A 196 8.32 -10.89 16.66
N VAL A 197 9.02 -10.13 15.82
CA VAL A 197 10.00 -10.67 14.86
C VAL A 197 11.08 -11.50 15.56
N GLU A 198 11.63 -11.03 16.68
CA GLU A 198 12.64 -11.75 17.46
C GLU A 198 12.14 -13.11 17.96
N ALA A 199 10.87 -13.19 18.39
CA ALA A 199 10.27 -14.45 18.84
C ALA A 199 10.20 -15.47 17.70
N PHE A 200 9.84 -15.02 16.49
CA PHE A 200 9.89 -15.86 15.30
C PHE A 200 11.33 -16.26 14.96
N GLN A 201 12.29 -15.33 14.96
CA GLN A 201 13.69 -15.61 14.66
C GLN A 201 14.28 -16.66 15.62
N VAL A 202 14.02 -16.56 16.93
CA VAL A 202 14.43 -17.55 17.94
C VAL A 202 13.81 -18.92 17.66
N ALA A 203 12.50 -18.97 17.40
CA ALA A 203 11.81 -20.24 17.11
C ALA A 203 12.34 -20.89 15.83
N ALA A 204 12.50 -20.10 14.76
CA ALA A 204 13.01 -20.58 13.48
C ALA A 204 14.47 -21.03 13.57
N GLN A 205 15.31 -20.36 14.38
CA GLN A 205 16.69 -20.82 14.66
C GLN A 205 16.72 -22.18 15.35
N ARG A 206 15.90 -22.37 16.39
CA ARG A 206 15.82 -23.65 17.13
C ARG A 206 15.44 -24.82 16.23
N ASN A 207 14.63 -24.56 15.21
CA ASN A 207 14.19 -25.56 14.23
C ASN A 207 15.10 -25.65 12.99
N GLY A 208 16.23 -24.93 12.97
CA GLY A 208 17.18 -24.92 11.85
C GLY A 208 16.70 -24.19 10.58
N GLN A 209 15.57 -23.48 10.66
CA GLN A 209 14.92 -22.76 9.55
C GLN A 209 15.44 -21.32 9.36
N TYR A 210 16.19 -20.79 10.33
CA TYR A 210 16.78 -19.45 10.27
C TYR A 210 18.23 -19.46 10.76
N LYS A 211 19.14 -18.82 10.00
CA LYS A 211 20.60 -18.74 10.29
C LYS A 211 21.11 -17.30 10.38
N GLY A 212 20.21 -16.33 10.52
CA GLY A 212 20.57 -14.91 10.73
C GLY A 212 20.72 -14.57 12.21
N ALA A 213 20.94 -13.29 12.53
CA ALA A 213 20.94 -12.80 13.90
C ALA A 213 19.50 -12.69 14.44
N VAL A 214 19.33 -12.77 15.76
CA VAL A 214 18.07 -12.40 16.43
C VAL A 214 18.18 -10.92 16.75
N ASP A 215 17.67 -10.09 15.86
CA ASP A 215 17.82 -8.63 15.87
C ASP A 215 16.50 -7.89 15.64
N GLY A 216 15.39 -8.62 15.47
CA GLY A 216 14.08 -8.05 15.19
C GLY A 216 13.94 -7.46 13.78
N ASP A 217 14.97 -7.55 12.93
CA ASP A 217 14.95 -6.99 11.59
C ASP A 217 14.23 -7.94 10.62
N VAL A 218 13.36 -7.35 9.78
CA VAL A 218 12.69 -8.05 8.67
C VAL A 218 13.59 -8.01 7.43
N GLY A 219 14.89 -8.28 7.63
CA GLY A 219 15.90 -8.35 6.59
C GLY A 219 15.74 -9.57 5.67
N PRO A 220 16.58 -9.72 4.63
CA PRO A 220 16.44 -10.78 3.61
C PRO A 220 16.36 -12.20 4.19
N LYS A 221 17.17 -12.51 5.21
CA LYS A 221 17.16 -13.83 5.85
C LYS A 221 15.85 -14.09 6.62
N THR A 222 15.36 -13.08 7.35
CA THR A 222 14.10 -13.16 8.09
C THR A 222 12.93 -13.31 7.12
N ARG A 223 12.90 -12.52 6.04
CA ARG A 223 11.86 -12.61 5.00
C ARG A 223 11.82 -13.98 4.33
N ALA A 224 12.98 -14.56 4.02
CA ALA A 224 13.06 -15.90 3.45
C ALA A 224 12.51 -16.97 4.41
N ALA A 225 12.86 -16.90 5.70
CA ALA A 225 12.33 -17.82 6.71
C ALA A 225 10.81 -17.66 6.90
N LEU A 226 10.31 -16.43 7.00
CA LEU A 226 8.86 -16.14 7.07
C LEU A 226 8.13 -16.68 5.84
N HIS A 227 8.68 -16.46 4.65
CA HIS A 227 8.09 -16.94 3.39
C HIS A 227 7.97 -18.47 3.38
N LEU A 228 9.04 -19.19 3.70
CA LEU A 228 9.04 -20.64 3.75
C LEU A 228 8.06 -21.19 4.81
N ALA A 229 7.98 -20.53 5.98
CA ALA A 229 7.02 -20.90 7.01
C ALA A 229 5.56 -20.74 6.54
N LEU A 230 5.25 -19.66 5.82
CA LEU A 230 3.92 -19.44 5.23
C LEU A 230 3.60 -20.42 4.10
N VAL A 231 4.58 -20.78 3.27
CA VAL A 231 4.42 -21.82 2.24
C VAL A 231 4.07 -23.15 2.91
N ALA A 232 4.77 -23.53 3.99
CA ALA A 232 4.51 -24.76 4.72
C ALA A 232 3.09 -24.84 5.32
N LEU A 233 2.46 -23.70 5.67
CA LEU A 233 1.05 -23.69 6.09
C LEU A 233 0.10 -24.12 4.97
N SER A 234 0.40 -23.76 3.71
CA SER A 234 -0.40 -24.17 2.55
C SER A 234 -0.31 -25.69 2.33
N ASP A 235 0.90 -26.24 2.40
CA ASP A 235 1.14 -27.67 2.19
C ASP A 235 0.51 -28.51 3.31
N ALA A 236 0.57 -28.04 4.55
CA ALA A 236 -0.10 -28.67 5.68
C ALA A 236 -1.65 -28.63 5.56
N ALA A 237 -2.20 -27.52 5.04
CA ALA A 237 -3.64 -27.40 4.78
C ALA A 237 -4.11 -28.33 3.65
N ILE A 238 -3.29 -28.54 2.61
CA ILE A 238 -3.54 -29.52 1.55
C ILE A 238 -3.38 -30.96 2.07
N ALA A 239 -2.57 -31.19 3.10
CA ALA A 239 -2.32 -32.50 3.71
C ALA A 239 -3.40 -32.99 4.71
N SER A 240 -4.54 -32.30 4.87
CA SER A 240 -5.66 -32.79 5.70
C SER A 240 -6.56 -33.79 4.94
N PRO A 241 -7.06 -34.87 5.59
CA PRO A 241 -7.31 -36.13 4.89
C PRO A 241 -8.68 -36.17 4.22
N LYS A 242 -8.69 -36.15 2.88
CA LYS A 242 -9.52 -36.97 1.99
C LYS A 242 -9.28 -36.49 0.55
N VAL A 243 -8.39 -37.13 -0.20
CA VAL A 243 -8.55 -37.47 -1.63
C VAL A 243 -7.52 -38.54 -1.98
N LYS A 244 -7.97 -39.69 -2.50
CA LYS A 244 -7.13 -40.74 -3.08
C LYS A 244 -6.49 -40.22 -4.38
N ALA A 245 -5.19 -40.42 -4.54
CA ALA A 245 -4.50 -40.16 -5.81
C ALA A 245 -5.02 -41.08 -6.92
N ALA A 246 -5.39 -40.49 -8.06
CA ALA A 246 -5.56 -41.19 -9.33
C ALA A 246 -4.30 -40.96 -10.19
N PRO A 247 -3.91 -41.91 -11.06
CA PRO A 247 -2.56 -41.98 -11.59
C PRO A 247 -2.30 -40.98 -12.72
N VAL A 248 -1.02 -40.61 -12.80
CA VAL A 248 -0.38 -39.70 -13.75
C VAL A 248 -0.56 -40.17 -15.19
N VAL A 249 -0.89 -39.25 -16.10
CA VAL A 249 -0.72 -39.41 -17.56
C VAL A 249 0.21 -38.29 -18.03
N GLU A 250 1.23 -38.70 -18.78
CA GLU A 250 2.37 -37.91 -19.25
C GLU A 250 2.00 -36.70 -20.11
N GLU A 251 2.83 -35.65 -19.99
CA GLU A 251 2.81 -34.41 -20.73
C GLU A 251 3.10 -34.61 -22.22
N THR A 252 2.43 -33.83 -23.08
CA THR A 252 2.97 -33.47 -24.39
C THR A 252 3.06 -31.95 -24.47
N ALA A 253 4.28 -31.43 -24.55
CA ALA A 253 4.55 -30.01 -24.68
C ALA A 253 4.20 -29.52 -26.10
N VAL A 254 3.46 -28.41 -26.19
CA VAL A 254 3.35 -27.62 -27.42
C VAL A 254 4.04 -26.29 -27.19
N ALA A 255 5.04 -26.00 -28.01
CA ALA A 255 5.74 -24.73 -28.06
C ALA A 255 4.81 -23.63 -28.58
N VAL A 256 4.72 -22.50 -27.86
CA VAL A 256 4.10 -21.28 -28.37
C VAL A 256 5.13 -20.15 -28.33
N VAL A 257 5.34 -19.58 -29.50
CA VAL A 257 6.19 -18.43 -29.83
C VAL A 257 5.76 -17.20 -29.02
N PRO A 258 6.69 -16.39 -28.47
CA PRO A 258 6.32 -15.18 -27.77
C PRO A 258 6.05 -14.03 -28.76
N ASP A 259 4.83 -13.51 -28.77
CA ASP A 259 4.53 -12.23 -29.38
C ASP A 259 5.02 -11.09 -28.49
N ALA A 260 5.83 -10.21 -29.08
CA ALA A 260 6.24 -8.94 -28.50
C ALA A 260 5.02 -8.01 -28.39
N ILE A 261 4.73 -7.54 -27.17
CA ILE A 261 3.82 -6.42 -26.96
C ILE A 261 4.55 -5.38 -26.11
N ASP A 262 5.12 -4.39 -26.79
CA ASP A 262 5.42 -3.09 -26.19
C ASP A 262 4.09 -2.39 -25.90
N LYS A 263 3.76 -2.23 -24.61
CA LYS A 263 2.79 -1.24 -24.15
C LYS A 263 3.51 -0.19 -23.32
N PRO A 264 3.22 1.11 -23.52
CA PRO A 264 3.80 2.16 -22.70
C PRO A 264 3.25 2.01 -21.28
N THR A 265 4.13 1.65 -20.35
CA THR A 265 3.79 1.59 -18.93
C THR A 265 3.59 3.01 -18.41
N SER A 266 2.34 3.41 -18.17
CA SER A 266 2.05 4.65 -17.44
C SER A 266 2.71 4.57 -16.07
N LYS A 267 3.63 5.50 -15.76
CA LYS A 267 4.25 5.60 -14.44
C LYS A 267 3.15 5.95 -13.42
N THR A 268 2.70 4.96 -12.65
CA THR A 268 1.88 5.18 -11.46
C THR A 268 2.76 5.84 -10.40
N PHE A 269 2.39 7.03 -9.93
CA PHE A 269 3.01 7.66 -8.76
C PHE A 269 2.35 7.10 -7.50
N GLY A 270 3.14 6.66 -6.52
CA GLY A 270 2.66 6.12 -5.26
C GLY A 270 1.84 7.10 -4.44
N PHE A 271 0.93 6.57 -3.61
CA PHE A 271 0.02 7.35 -2.77
C PHE A 271 0.77 8.38 -1.87
N TRP A 272 1.83 7.95 -1.18
CA TRP A 272 2.60 8.86 -0.32
C TRP A 272 3.41 9.89 -1.11
N ASP A 273 3.90 9.57 -2.31
CA ASP A 273 4.55 10.57 -3.17
C ASP A 273 3.54 11.62 -3.67
N ARG A 274 2.28 11.22 -3.92
CA ARG A 274 1.19 12.13 -4.30
C ARG A 274 0.79 13.03 -3.12
N ILE A 275 0.64 12.49 -1.91
CA ILE A 275 0.35 13.28 -0.69
C ILE A 275 1.50 14.22 -0.32
N LEU A 276 2.74 13.74 -0.33
CA LEU A 276 3.91 14.55 0.05
C LEU A 276 4.23 15.64 -0.98
N SER A 277 3.80 15.47 -2.25
CA SER A 277 3.89 16.55 -3.26
C SER A 277 2.82 17.65 -3.11
N ILE A 278 1.78 17.41 -2.31
CA ILE A 278 0.64 18.31 -2.09
C ILE A 278 0.80 19.12 -0.80
N GLY A 279 1.60 18.66 0.17
CA GLY A 279 1.87 19.34 1.42
C GLY A 279 3.23 20.04 1.44
N GLY A 280 3.23 21.37 1.27
CA GLY A 280 4.39 22.17 1.64
C GLY A 280 4.72 22.00 3.13
N VAL A 281 5.94 21.52 3.39
CA VAL A 281 6.72 21.66 4.64
C VAL A 281 6.08 21.12 5.93
N ILE A 282 6.46 19.88 6.30
CA ILE A 282 6.94 19.42 7.63
C ILE A 282 6.71 17.89 7.74
N GLY A 283 7.80 17.10 7.85
CA GLY A 283 7.75 15.74 8.41
C GLY A 283 8.43 14.62 7.59
N MET A 284 9.72 14.42 7.83
CA MET A 284 10.56 13.22 7.56
C MET A 284 10.50 12.58 6.16
N GLY A 285 11.24 13.17 5.22
CA GLY A 285 11.62 12.55 3.94
C GLY A 285 12.42 13.46 3.02
N GLY A 286 13.14 14.45 3.56
CA GLY A 286 13.85 15.46 2.76
C GLY A 286 15.34 15.19 2.65
N PHE A 287 15.77 14.34 1.71
CA PHE A 287 17.16 14.33 1.21
C PHE A 287 17.26 13.88 -0.26
N SER A 288 16.50 14.51 -1.16
CA SER A 288 16.73 14.36 -2.61
C SER A 288 17.13 15.66 -3.33
N PHE A 289 17.49 16.73 -2.60
CA PHE A 289 17.89 18.01 -3.21
C PHE A 289 19.38 18.37 -3.04
N LEU A 290 20.26 17.38 -2.86
CA LEU A 290 21.71 17.61 -2.75
C LEU A 290 22.50 17.44 -4.07
N SER A 291 21.87 17.55 -5.24
CA SER A 291 22.62 17.53 -6.51
C SER A 291 23.09 18.92 -6.98
N ASP A 292 22.58 20.00 -6.38
CA ASP A 292 22.95 21.37 -6.75
C ASP A 292 23.45 22.16 -5.53
N TRP A 293 24.77 22.40 -5.48
CA TRP A 293 25.42 23.11 -4.38
C TRP A 293 24.91 24.55 -4.21
N ARG A 294 24.38 25.17 -5.27
CA ARG A 294 23.77 26.51 -5.21
C ARG A 294 22.47 26.50 -4.42
N SER A 295 21.68 25.43 -4.55
CA SER A 295 20.45 25.23 -3.78
C SER A 295 20.74 24.99 -2.29
N VAL A 296 21.84 24.31 -1.96
CA VAL A 296 22.29 24.10 -0.57
C VAL A 296 22.65 25.43 0.11
N VAL A 297 23.37 26.30 -0.59
CA VAL A 297 23.75 27.63 -0.07
C VAL A 297 22.52 28.52 0.12
N ALA A 298 21.57 28.50 -0.82
CA ALA A 298 20.34 29.27 -0.72
C ALA A 298 19.45 28.82 0.45
N ILE A 299 19.27 27.51 0.64
CA ILE A 299 18.49 26.96 1.76
C ILE A 299 19.19 27.26 3.10
N GLY A 300 20.51 27.14 3.17
CA GLY A 300 21.30 27.50 4.35
C GLY A 300 21.11 28.97 4.75
N ALA A 301 21.13 29.89 3.79
CA ALA A 301 20.90 31.32 4.05
C ALA A 301 19.48 31.59 4.59
N VAL A 302 18.45 30.92 4.04
CA VAL A 302 17.06 31.07 4.51
C VAL A 302 16.90 30.56 5.94
N VAL A 303 17.50 29.42 6.29
CA VAL A 303 17.44 28.87 7.65
C VAL A 303 18.13 29.80 8.65
N VAL A 304 19.29 30.37 8.30
CA VAL A 304 19.99 31.34 9.16
C VAL A 304 19.14 32.62 9.36
N VAL A 305 18.51 33.14 8.30
CA VAL A 305 17.61 34.29 8.42
C VAL A 305 16.41 33.97 9.31
N LEU A 306 15.79 32.80 9.15
CA LEU A 306 14.66 32.38 10.00
C LEU A 306 15.06 32.18 11.47
N LEU A 307 16.26 31.66 11.73
CA LEU A 307 16.80 31.54 13.09
C LEU A 307 17.08 32.92 13.71
N ILE A 308 17.65 33.85 12.94
CA ILE A 308 17.88 35.24 13.39
C ILE A 308 16.55 35.94 13.67
N VAL A 309 15.56 35.81 12.78
CA VAL A 309 14.22 36.36 12.96
C VAL A 309 13.55 35.74 14.19
N GLY A 310 13.67 34.43 14.38
CA GLY A 310 13.16 33.72 15.55
C GLY A 310 13.77 34.22 16.86
N LEU A 311 15.09 34.43 16.91
CA LEU A 311 15.79 34.98 18.07
C LEU A 311 15.35 36.42 18.36
N VAL A 312 15.25 37.27 17.34
CA VAL A 312 14.80 38.68 17.50
C VAL A 312 13.34 38.75 17.96
N LEU A 313 12.48 37.87 17.48
CA LEU A 313 11.06 37.82 17.89
C LEU A 313 10.89 37.21 19.28
N HIS A 314 11.72 36.23 19.66
CA HIS A 314 11.72 35.62 20.98
C HIS A 314 11.99 36.66 22.08
N ASP A 315 12.95 37.56 21.87
CA ASP A 315 13.25 38.64 22.83
C ASP A 315 12.10 39.65 22.94
N ARG A 316 11.41 39.93 21.83
CA ARG A 316 10.22 40.81 21.82
C ARG A 316 9.02 40.16 22.51
N LEU A 317 8.84 38.85 22.38
CA LEU A 317 7.77 38.10 23.04
C LEU A 317 8.00 38.00 24.55
N ILE A 318 9.24 37.73 24.99
CA ILE A 318 9.59 37.66 26.42
C ILE A 318 9.45 39.04 27.08
N SER A 319 9.88 40.11 26.42
CA SER A 319 9.73 41.47 26.96
C SER A 319 8.25 41.88 27.07
N THR A 320 7.42 41.50 26.11
CA THR A 320 5.97 41.74 26.13
C THR A 320 5.29 40.92 27.23
N ALA A 321 5.66 39.65 27.38
CA ALA A 321 5.14 38.79 28.45
C ALA A 321 5.51 39.29 29.85
N ARG A 322 6.73 39.82 30.05
CA ARG A 322 7.13 40.45 31.32
C ARG A 322 6.36 41.75 31.60
N LYS A 323 6.10 42.58 30.59
CA LYS A 323 5.30 43.80 30.74
C LYS A 323 3.85 43.49 31.11
N ILE A 324 3.26 42.46 30.49
CA ILE A 324 1.90 41.99 30.82
C ILE A 324 1.87 41.46 32.26
N LYS A 325 2.84 40.63 32.66
CA LYS A 325 2.91 40.10 34.02
C LYS A 325 3.07 41.20 35.08
N ALA A 326 3.91 42.20 34.83
CA ALA A 326 4.08 43.34 35.74
C ALA A 326 2.83 44.24 35.83
N ALA A 327 2.08 44.40 34.74
CA ALA A 327 0.82 45.15 34.75
C ALA A 327 -0.31 44.42 35.51
N VAL A 328 -0.31 43.08 35.48
CA VAL A 328 -1.27 42.24 36.23
C VAL A 328 -0.93 42.20 37.72
N GLU A 329 0.36 42.13 38.08
CA GLU A 329 0.79 42.09 39.49
C GLU A 329 0.80 43.47 40.17
N GLY A 330 0.87 44.57 39.40
CA GLY A 330 0.83 45.94 39.91
C GLY A 330 -0.58 46.52 40.12
N GLY A 331 -1.63 45.87 39.59
CA GLY A 331 -3.03 46.31 39.72
C GLY A 331 -3.77 45.74 40.95
N ALA A 332 -3.09 44.95 41.78
CA ALA A 332 -3.62 44.35 42.99
C ALA A 332 -2.95 44.92 44.25
N ARG A 333 -3.15 46.22 44.50
CA ARG A 333 -3.00 46.86 45.82
C ARG A 333 -4.01 47.98 45.97
#